data_AF-A0A9X6ACR4-F1
#
_entry.id   AF-A0A9X6ACR4-F1
#
_cell.length_a   1.000
_cell.length_b   1.000
_cell.length_c   1.000
_cell.angle_alpha   90.00
_cell.angle_beta   90.00
_cell.angle_gamma   90.00
#
_symmetry.space_group_name_H-M   'P 1'
#
loop_
_entity.id
_entity.type
_entity.pdbx_description
1 polymer ?
#
loop_
_entity_poly.entity_id
_entity_poly.type
_entity_poly.pdbx_seq_one_letter_code
_entity_poly.pdbx_strand_id
1 'polypeptide(L)'
;VIVDHWGIVKADVGIRDGRITGIGKAGNPDTMDGVHPDLVIGPETEIIAGNGRIVTAGAIDAHVHLICPQIADEALASGITTLVGGGTGPAEGSKATTVTPGPWHLARMLEAMEQYPLNFGLLGKGNTVSREAMLSQIRGGALGLKLHEDWGSTPAVIDAALTVADRTGIQVAIHTDTLNEAGFVGDTLAAIAGRGIHAYHTEGAGGGHAPDIMTVVSEPHILPSSTN
;
A
#
# COMPACT_ATOMS: atom_id res chain seq x y z
N VAL A 1 16.96 16.61 11.62
CA VAL A 1 15.57 17.02 11.94
C VAL A 1 14.67 15.92 11.47
N ILE A 2 13.72 15.49 12.29
CA ILE A 2 12.71 14.51 11.90
C ILE A 2 11.52 15.29 11.35
N VAL A 3 11.05 14.91 10.17
CA VAL A 3 9.81 15.42 9.58
C VAL A 3 8.86 14.24 9.42
N ASP A 4 7.74 14.30 10.12
CA ASP A 4 6.68 13.29 10.05
C ASP A 4 5.31 13.97 10.28
N HIS A 5 4.22 13.25 10.02
CA HIS A 5 2.85 13.75 10.15
C HIS A 5 2.51 14.22 11.57
N TRP A 6 3.16 13.67 12.61
CA TRP A 6 2.98 14.11 14.00
C TRP A 6 3.80 15.35 14.38
N GLY A 7 4.77 15.77 13.55
CA GLY A 7 5.52 17.00 13.80
C GLY A 7 6.90 17.10 13.15
N ILE A 8 7.52 18.27 13.33
CA ILE A 8 8.89 18.58 12.91
C ILE A 8 9.72 18.81 14.16
N VAL A 9 10.63 17.88 14.47
CA VAL A 9 11.42 17.93 15.72
C VAL A 9 12.91 17.67 15.50
N LYS A 10 13.72 18.09 16.47
CA LYS A 10 15.14 17.72 16.54
C LYS A 10 15.33 16.75 17.69
N ALA A 11 15.74 15.53 17.36
CA ALA A 11 15.96 14.45 18.32
C ALA A 11 16.99 13.45 17.75
N ASP A 12 17.54 12.64 18.64
CA ASP A 12 18.22 11.40 18.31
C ASP A 12 17.19 10.28 18.14
N VAL A 13 17.54 9.27 17.35
CA VAL A 13 16.69 8.09 17.08
C VAL A 13 17.46 6.83 17.44
N GLY A 14 16.89 6.02 18.34
CA GLY A 14 17.43 4.72 18.70
C GLY A 14 16.85 3.63 17.83
N ILE A 15 17.71 2.70 17.38
CA ILE A 15 17.32 1.50 16.66
C ILE A 15 17.89 0.29 17.40
N ARG A 16 17.04 -0.72 17.65
CA ARG A 16 17.42 -2.02 18.19
C ARG A 16 16.60 -3.10 17.52
N ASP A 17 17.22 -4.23 17.18
CA ASP A 17 16.55 -5.37 16.54
C ASP A 17 15.72 -4.98 15.30
N GLY A 18 16.22 -4.02 14.51
CA GLY A 18 15.54 -3.52 13.31
C GLY A 18 14.31 -2.64 13.56
N ARG A 19 14.08 -2.19 14.80
CA ARG A 19 12.94 -1.34 15.19
C ARG A 19 13.39 -0.03 15.81
N ILE A 20 12.58 1.01 15.64
CA ILE A 20 12.75 2.28 16.36
C ILE A 20 12.37 2.03 17.82
N THR A 21 13.30 2.24 18.75
CA THR A 21 13.09 2.03 20.19
C THR A 21 12.88 3.32 20.98
N GLY A 22 13.29 4.46 20.44
CA GLY A 22 13.08 5.75 21.09
C GLY A 22 13.42 6.92 20.19
N ILE A 23 12.77 8.05 20.46
CA ILE A 23 13.04 9.34 19.84
C ILE A 23 13.19 10.34 20.99
N GLY A 24 14.36 10.97 21.11
CA GLY A 24 14.65 11.84 22.24
C GLY A 24 16.10 12.28 22.30
N LYS A 25 16.69 12.20 23.49
CA LYS A 25 18.11 12.48 23.71
C LYS A 25 18.85 11.18 24.03
N ALA A 26 19.80 10.82 23.17
CA ALA A 26 20.71 9.70 23.40
C ALA A 26 21.95 10.13 24.19
N GLY A 27 22.74 9.16 24.66
CA GLY A 27 24.04 9.44 25.28
C GLY A 27 24.42 8.48 26.40
N ASN A 28 25.31 8.94 27.28
CA ASN A 28 25.67 8.22 28.51
C ASN A 28 24.99 8.89 29.72
N PRO A 29 24.07 8.20 30.43
CA PRO A 29 23.41 8.75 31.61
C PRO A 29 24.35 9.02 32.79
N ASP A 30 25.55 8.42 32.83
CA ASP A 30 26.53 8.63 33.90
C ASP A 30 27.13 10.05 33.88
N THR A 31 27.11 10.71 32.72
CA THR A 31 27.80 12.00 32.51
C THR A 31 26.94 13.06 31.83
N MET A 32 25.73 12.73 31.37
CA MET A 32 24.85 13.64 30.64
C MET A 32 23.43 13.64 31.23
N ASP A 33 22.88 14.83 31.43
CA ASP A 33 21.49 14.97 31.87
C ASP A 33 20.48 14.55 30.79
N GLY A 34 19.32 14.05 31.20
CA GLY A 34 18.15 13.84 30.35
C GLY A 34 18.31 12.78 29.25
N VAL A 35 19.25 11.85 29.38
CA VAL A 35 19.37 10.71 28.46
C VAL A 35 18.15 9.79 28.63
N HIS A 36 17.47 9.48 27.52
CA HIS A 36 16.33 8.56 27.56
C HIS A 36 16.80 7.13 27.87
N PRO A 37 16.12 6.37 28.75
CA PRO A 37 16.55 5.01 29.15
C PRO A 37 16.76 4.05 27.98
N ASP A 38 15.94 4.16 26.92
CA ASP A 38 16.08 3.33 25.71
C ASP A 38 17.13 3.82 24.70
N LEU A 39 17.77 4.97 24.96
CA LEU A 39 18.73 5.64 24.06
C LEU A 39 20.14 5.72 24.66
N VAL A 40 20.50 4.80 25.55
CA VAL A 40 21.86 4.69 26.07
C VAL A 40 22.78 4.15 24.96
N ILE A 41 23.87 4.88 24.70
CA ILE A 41 24.91 4.48 23.73
C ILE A 41 25.96 3.66 24.46
N GLY A 42 26.14 2.41 24.05
CA GLY A 42 27.10 1.47 24.64
C GLY A 42 28.11 0.90 23.63
N PRO A 43 28.95 -0.07 24.04
CA PRO A 43 29.96 -0.67 23.17
C PRO A 43 29.41 -1.39 21.92
N GLU A 44 28.13 -1.74 21.92
CA GLU A 44 27.44 -2.45 20.81
C GLU A 44 26.62 -1.51 19.90
N THR A 45 26.76 -0.19 20.08
CA THR A 45 25.97 0.81 19.34
C THR A 45 26.75 1.39 18.17
N GLU A 46 26.26 1.19 16.95
CA GLU A 46 26.73 1.91 15.75
C GLU A 46 26.12 3.33 15.69
N ILE A 47 26.81 4.27 15.03
CA ILE A 47 26.43 5.68 14.93
C ILE A 47 26.27 6.11 13.46
N ILE A 48 25.08 6.61 13.13
CA ILE A 48 24.82 7.33 11.87
C ILE A 48 24.67 8.83 12.17
N ALA A 49 25.50 9.66 11.55
CA ALA A 49 25.48 11.10 11.77
C ALA A 49 24.30 11.79 11.07
N GLY A 50 23.25 12.13 11.82
CA GLY A 50 22.08 12.88 11.32
C GLY A 50 22.23 14.41 11.28
N ASN A 51 23.38 14.96 11.70
CA ASN A 51 23.60 16.41 11.75
C ASN A 51 23.54 17.03 10.35
N GLY A 52 22.79 18.13 10.21
CA GLY A 52 22.57 18.79 8.92
C GLY A 52 21.68 18.03 7.94
N ARG A 53 21.06 16.90 8.36
CA ARG A 53 20.16 16.08 7.54
C ARG A 53 18.71 16.17 8.02
N ILE A 54 17.80 15.87 7.11
CA ILE A 54 16.39 15.58 7.41
C ILE A 54 16.22 14.06 7.38
N VAL A 55 15.49 13.53 8.37
CA VAL A 55 15.08 12.13 8.45
C VAL A 55 13.56 12.11 8.31
N THR A 56 13.06 11.22 7.46
CA THR A 56 11.63 10.93 7.28
C THR A 56 11.43 9.42 7.39
N ALA A 57 10.18 8.98 7.53
CA ALA A 57 9.87 7.57 7.29
C ALA A 57 10.15 7.23 5.81
N GLY A 58 10.47 5.97 5.53
CA GLY A 58 10.49 5.51 4.15
C GLY A 58 9.10 5.58 3.53
N ALA A 59 9.01 6.00 2.27
CA ALA A 59 7.74 6.17 1.60
C ALA A 59 7.05 4.81 1.34
N ILE A 60 5.72 4.83 1.38
CA ILE A 60 4.86 3.69 1.06
C ILE A 60 4.16 4.02 -0.26
N ASP A 61 4.55 3.33 -1.34
CA ASP A 61 3.81 3.37 -2.59
C ASP A 61 2.78 2.24 -2.60
N ALA A 62 1.51 2.62 -2.66
CA ALA A 62 0.38 1.70 -2.58
C ALA A 62 -0.34 1.48 -3.92
N HIS A 63 0.23 1.88 -5.05
CA HIS A 63 -0.32 1.63 -6.39
C HIS A 63 0.78 1.14 -7.36
N VAL A 64 1.43 0.03 -7.03
CA VAL A 64 2.58 -0.46 -7.79
C VAL A 64 2.20 -1.54 -8.80
N HIS A 65 2.52 -1.31 -10.07
CA HIS A 65 2.48 -2.34 -11.10
C HIS A 65 3.83 -3.07 -11.15
N LEU A 66 3.85 -4.34 -10.76
CA LEU A 66 5.08 -5.16 -10.72
C LEU A 66 5.39 -5.72 -12.12
N ILE A 67 5.75 -4.83 -13.03
CA ILE A 67 6.01 -5.10 -14.45
C ILE A 67 7.43 -5.62 -14.66
N CYS A 68 8.40 -5.10 -13.91
CA CYS A 68 9.80 -5.47 -14.03
C CYS A 68 10.54 -5.34 -12.68
N PRO A 69 11.62 -6.10 -12.46
CA PRO A 69 12.37 -6.06 -11.19
C PRO A 69 13.10 -4.75 -10.96
N GLN A 70 13.44 -3.99 -12.00
CA GLN A 70 14.21 -2.74 -11.91
C GLN A 70 13.51 -1.68 -11.06
N ILE A 71 12.19 -1.76 -10.89
CA ILE A 71 11.42 -0.84 -10.04
C ILE A 71 11.87 -0.88 -8.58
N ALA A 72 12.44 -1.99 -8.11
CA ALA A 72 12.94 -2.11 -6.73
C ALA A 72 14.10 -1.14 -6.47
N ASP A 73 15.04 -1.02 -7.41
CA ASP A 73 16.19 -0.12 -7.29
C ASP A 73 15.74 1.35 -7.38
N GLU A 74 14.83 1.66 -8.30
CA GLU A 74 14.25 3.00 -8.46
C GLU A 74 13.43 3.43 -7.24
N ALA A 75 12.67 2.51 -6.64
CA ALA A 75 11.94 2.74 -5.40
C ALA A 75 12.91 3.11 -4.25
N LEU A 76 13.95 2.32 -4.03
CA LEU A 76 14.94 2.60 -2.99
C LEU A 76 15.69 3.92 -3.23
N ALA A 77 16.07 4.18 -4.48
CA ALA A 77 16.77 5.42 -4.85
C ALA A 77 15.94 6.68 -4.60
N SER A 78 14.61 6.57 -4.69
CA SER A 78 13.66 7.66 -4.42
C SER A 78 13.18 7.73 -2.96
N GLY A 79 13.61 6.81 -2.10
CA GLY A 79 13.24 6.77 -0.69
C GLY A 79 11.96 5.99 -0.38
N ILE A 80 11.42 5.23 -1.34
CA ILE A 80 10.33 4.28 -1.13
C ILE A 80 10.89 3.00 -0.53
N THR A 81 10.29 2.54 0.58
CA THR A 81 10.71 1.32 1.28
C THR A 81 9.63 0.25 1.34
N THR A 82 8.41 0.57 0.90
CA THR A 82 7.27 -0.35 0.86
C THR A 82 6.52 -0.22 -0.45
N LEU A 83 6.31 -1.35 -1.12
CA LEU A 83 5.59 -1.45 -2.37
C LEU A 83 4.34 -2.32 -2.18
N VAL A 84 3.15 -1.73 -2.34
CA VAL A 84 1.88 -2.45 -2.35
C VAL A 84 1.24 -2.33 -3.73
N GLY A 85 0.86 -3.47 -4.29
CA GLY A 85 0.35 -3.53 -5.65
C GLY A 85 0.29 -4.95 -6.18
N GLY A 86 0.51 -5.17 -7.47
CA GLY A 86 0.45 -6.50 -8.03
C GLY A 86 1.04 -6.60 -9.43
N GLY A 87 1.29 -7.84 -9.85
CA GLY A 87 1.83 -8.13 -11.17
C GLY A 87 2.61 -9.44 -11.21
N THR A 88 2.90 -9.91 -12.41
CA THR A 88 3.67 -11.14 -12.67
C THR A 88 4.72 -10.90 -13.76
N GLY A 89 5.30 -9.70 -13.81
CA GLY A 89 6.17 -9.27 -14.90
C GLY A 89 5.40 -8.58 -16.04
N PRO A 90 5.95 -8.51 -17.26
CA PRO A 90 5.43 -7.66 -18.34
C PRO A 90 4.22 -8.25 -19.10
N ALA A 91 3.42 -9.08 -18.44
CA ALA A 91 2.18 -9.61 -18.97
C ALA A 91 1.12 -8.51 -19.11
N GLU A 92 0.23 -8.61 -20.09
CA GLU A 92 -0.82 -7.61 -20.38
C GLU A 92 -1.64 -7.28 -19.14
N GLY A 93 -2.03 -8.31 -18.38
CA GLY A 93 -2.79 -8.12 -17.15
C GLY A 93 -2.05 -7.29 -16.09
N SER A 94 -0.73 -7.43 -15.98
CA SER A 94 0.09 -6.69 -15.01
C SER A 94 0.46 -5.29 -15.51
N LYS A 95 0.65 -5.13 -16.81
CA LYS A 95 0.80 -3.81 -17.44
C LYS A 95 -0.46 -2.96 -17.29
N ALA A 96 -1.64 -3.59 -17.27
CA ALA A 96 -2.92 -2.91 -17.12
C ALA A 96 -3.38 -2.77 -15.67
N THR A 97 -3.12 -3.77 -14.81
CA THR A 97 -3.75 -3.86 -13.48
C THR A 97 -2.75 -4.28 -12.40
N THR A 98 -2.84 -3.68 -11.21
CA THR A 98 -2.08 -4.06 -10.00
C THR A 98 -2.58 -5.37 -9.40
N VAL A 99 -2.45 -6.48 -10.15
CA VAL A 99 -3.02 -7.78 -9.79
C VAL A 99 -2.00 -8.89 -9.95
N THR A 100 -1.82 -9.67 -8.90
CA THR A 100 -1.14 -10.97 -8.91
C THR A 100 -2.19 -12.08 -8.81
N PRO A 101 -2.63 -12.69 -9.93
CA PRO A 101 -3.85 -13.48 -9.95
C PRO A 101 -3.64 -14.91 -9.44
N GLY A 102 -4.35 -15.30 -8.39
CA GLY A 102 -4.36 -16.69 -7.93
C GLY A 102 -3.18 -17.09 -7.03
N PRO A 103 -3.34 -18.16 -6.22
CA PRO A 103 -2.34 -18.57 -5.23
C PRO A 103 -0.99 -19.00 -5.84
N TRP A 104 -0.99 -19.57 -7.06
CA TRP A 104 0.25 -19.98 -7.71
C TRP A 104 1.14 -18.78 -8.05
N HIS A 105 0.57 -17.72 -8.65
CA HIS A 105 1.33 -16.52 -8.99
C HIS A 105 1.75 -15.75 -7.74
N LEU A 106 0.91 -15.69 -6.70
CA LEU A 106 1.28 -15.10 -5.42
C LEU A 106 2.51 -15.77 -4.82
N ALA A 107 2.54 -17.10 -4.77
CA ALA A 107 3.71 -17.84 -4.27
C ALA A 107 4.98 -17.55 -5.08
N ARG A 108 4.91 -17.55 -6.42
CA ARG A 108 6.07 -17.24 -7.28
C ARG A 108 6.58 -15.81 -7.09
N MET A 109 5.69 -14.84 -6.93
CA MET A 109 6.08 -13.45 -6.72
C MET A 109 6.70 -13.23 -5.33
N LEU A 110 6.15 -13.86 -4.29
CA LEU A 110 6.74 -13.82 -2.95
C LEU A 110 8.16 -14.42 -2.92
N GLU A 111 8.37 -15.57 -3.57
CA GLU A 111 9.70 -16.17 -3.75
C GLU A 111 10.66 -15.22 -4.50
N ALA A 112 10.19 -14.58 -5.58
CA ALA A 112 11.02 -13.65 -6.36
C ALA A 112 11.42 -12.39 -5.55
N MET A 113 10.64 -12.04 -4.52
CA MET A 113 10.83 -10.85 -3.70
C MET A 113 11.82 -11.04 -2.55
N GLU A 114 12.14 -12.27 -2.15
CA GLU A 114 12.99 -12.55 -0.99
C GLU A 114 14.39 -11.92 -1.06
N GLN A 115 14.86 -11.60 -2.26
CA GLN A 115 16.18 -11.00 -2.48
C GLN A 115 16.24 -9.48 -2.27
N TYR A 116 15.09 -8.79 -2.18
CA TYR A 116 15.06 -7.33 -2.14
C TYR A 116 14.91 -6.79 -0.71
N PRO A 117 15.66 -5.74 -0.31
CA PRO A 117 15.52 -5.10 0.99
C PRO A 117 14.35 -4.11 1.01
N LEU A 118 13.17 -4.57 0.62
CA LEU A 118 11.92 -3.80 0.52
C LEU A 118 10.78 -4.57 1.19
N ASN A 119 9.80 -3.85 1.74
CA ASN A 119 8.55 -4.46 2.16
C ASN A 119 7.62 -4.60 0.94
N PHE A 120 6.98 -5.76 0.79
CA PHE A 120 6.02 -5.99 -0.29
C PHE A 120 4.64 -6.40 0.22
N GLY A 121 3.60 -5.89 -0.42
CA GLY A 121 2.21 -6.32 -0.25
C GLY A 121 1.58 -6.63 -1.61
N LEU A 122 1.11 -7.86 -1.81
CA LEU A 122 0.52 -8.28 -3.09
C LEU A 122 -1.01 -8.21 -3.08
N LEU A 123 -1.59 -7.66 -4.13
CA LEU A 123 -3.02 -7.59 -4.37
C LEU A 123 -3.44 -8.74 -5.28
N GLY A 124 -4.44 -9.50 -4.84
CA GLY A 124 -5.12 -10.49 -5.67
C GLY A 124 -6.17 -9.84 -6.59
N LYS A 125 -6.79 -10.65 -7.44
CA LYS A 125 -7.89 -10.21 -8.30
C LYS A 125 -9.22 -10.28 -7.55
N GLY A 126 -9.90 -9.15 -7.39
CA GLY A 126 -11.24 -9.10 -6.79
C GLY A 126 -12.39 -9.24 -7.78
N ASN A 127 -12.12 -9.19 -9.09
CA ASN A 127 -13.14 -9.21 -10.15
C ASN A 127 -13.82 -10.58 -10.36
N THR A 128 -14.64 -10.99 -9.39
CA THR A 128 -15.48 -12.20 -9.45
C THR A 128 -16.58 -12.12 -8.40
N VAL A 129 -17.68 -12.85 -8.62
CA VAL A 129 -18.70 -13.10 -7.58
C VAL A 129 -18.38 -14.35 -6.74
N SER A 130 -17.34 -15.11 -7.11
CA SER A 130 -16.90 -16.28 -6.35
C SER A 130 -16.09 -15.87 -5.13
N ARG A 131 -16.75 -15.83 -3.97
CA ARG A 131 -16.12 -15.59 -2.66
C ARG A 131 -15.01 -16.61 -2.37
N GLU A 132 -15.19 -17.86 -2.79
CA GLU A 132 -14.18 -18.91 -2.60
C GLU A 132 -12.89 -18.60 -3.36
N ALA A 133 -12.99 -18.14 -4.61
CA ALA A 133 -11.83 -17.80 -5.43
C ALA A 133 -11.03 -16.63 -4.82
N MET A 134 -11.71 -15.62 -4.28
CA MET A 134 -11.06 -14.52 -3.56
C MET A 134 -10.39 -15.01 -2.27
N LEU A 135 -11.08 -15.84 -1.46
CA LEU A 135 -10.50 -16.42 -0.25
C LEU A 135 -9.30 -17.32 -0.54
N SER A 136 -9.27 -18.01 -1.68
CA SER A 136 -8.13 -18.80 -2.13
C SER A 136 -6.88 -17.94 -2.36
N GLN A 137 -7.04 -16.76 -2.95
CA GLN A 137 -5.94 -15.80 -3.16
C GLN A 137 -5.43 -15.23 -1.83
N ILE A 138 -6.33 -14.88 -0.92
CA ILE A 138 -5.97 -14.39 0.43
C ILE A 138 -5.16 -15.45 1.19
N ARG A 139 -5.61 -16.71 1.18
CA ARG A 139 -4.82 -17.83 1.74
C ARG A 139 -3.48 -18.05 1.03
N GLY A 140 -3.40 -17.70 -0.25
CA GLY A 140 -2.17 -17.74 -1.04
C GLY A 140 -1.19 -16.60 -0.76
N GLY A 141 -1.52 -15.67 0.14
CA GLY A 141 -0.64 -14.58 0.55
C GLY A 141 -1.00 -13.20 -0.01
N ALA A 142 -2.18 -13.02 -0.61
CA ALA A 142 -2.66 -11.70 -0.98
C ALA A 142 -2.97 -10.85 0.28
N LEU A 143 -2.39 -9.65 0.36
CA LEU A 143 -2.63 -8.65 1.40
C LEU A 143 -3.98 -7.94 1.21
N GLY A 144 -4.43 -7.84 -0.04
CA GLY A 144 -5.65 -7.15 -0.44
C GLY A 144 -6.16 -7.62 -1.80
N LEU A 145 -7.21 -6.99 -2.30
CA LEU A 145 -7.73 -7.23 -3.64
C LEU A 145 -7.77 -5.93 -4.44
N LYS A 146 -7.52 -6.02 -5.75
CA LYS A 146 -7.79 -4.95 -6.71
C LYS A 146 -9.01 -5.30 -7.55
N LEU A 147 -9.94 -4.35 -7.64
CA LEU A 147 -10.99 -4.28 -8.63
C LEU A 147 -10.53 -3.38 -9.78
N HIS A 148 -10.60 -3.87 -11.00
CA HIS A 148 -10.23 -3.12 -12.19
C HIS A 148 -11.27 -3.25 -13.30
N GLU A 149 -11.52 -2.18 -14.05
CA GLU A 149 -12.53 -2.18 -15.11
C GLU A 149 -12.17 -3.13 -16.27
N ASP A 150 -10.88 -3.28 -16.60
CA ASP A 150 -10.36 -4.26 -17.57
C ASP A 150 -10.74 -5.71 -17.24
N TRP A 151 -11.09 -5.99 -15.97
CA TRP A 151 -11.60 -7.27 -15.51
C TRP A 151 -13.09 -7.23 -15.11
N GLY A 152 -13.75 -6.08 -15.26
CA GLY A 152 -15.15 -5.80 -14.93
C GLY A 152 -15.35 -5.34 -13.48
N SER A 153 -15.37 -4.02 -13.26
CA SER A 153 -15.67 -3.40 -11.95
C SER A 153 -17.18 -3.19 -11.74
N THR A 154 -17.96 -4.26 -11.89
CA THR A 154 -19.43 -4.18 -11.84
C THR A 154 -19.96 -4.14 -10.40
N PRO A 155 -21.19 -3.65 -10.16
CA PRO A 155 -21.81 -3.63 -8.83
C PRO A 155 -21.77 -4.97 -8.08
N ALA A 156 -22.03 -6.08 -8.79
CA ALA A 156 -22.03 -7.42 -8.18
C ALA A 156 -20.63 -7.86 -7.73
N VAL A 157 -19.59 -7.48 -8.49
CA VAL A 157 -18.19 -7.74 -8.16
C VAL A 157 -17.76 -6.89 -6.96
N ILE A 158 -18.14 -5.61 -6.95
CA ILE A 158 -17.85 -4.68 -5.84
C ILE A 158 -18.43 -5.23 -4.53
N ASP A 159 -19.71 -5.60 -4.52
CA ASP A 159 -20.35 -6.15 -3.33
C ASP A 159 -19.70 -7.45 -2.84
N ALA A 160 -19.38 -8.36 -3.78
CA ALA A 160 -18.76 -9.63 -3.43
C ALA A 160 -17.36 -9.44 -2.81
N ALA A 161 -16.56 -8.55 -3.38
CA ALA A 161 -15.20 -8.25 -2.89
C ALA A 161 -15.24 -7.58 -1.52
N LEU A 162 -16.11 -6.59 -1.31
CA LEU A 162 -16.24 -5.93 -0.02
C LEU A 162 -16.81 -6.85 1.07
N THR A 163 -17.71 -7.77 0.71
CA THR A 163 -18.16 -8.83 1.63
C THR A 163 -17.01 -9.75 2.06
N VAL A 164 -16.05 -10.03 1.16
CA VAL A 164 -14.85 -10.80 1.53
C VAL A 164 -13.94 -9.95 2.42
N ALA A 165 -13.75 -8.67 2.09
CA ALA A 165 -12.94 -7.73 2.87
C ALA A 165 -13.41 -7.62 4.32
N ASP A 166 -14.70 -7.42 4.55
CA ASP A 166 -15.30 -7.36 5.90
C ASP A 166 -15.04 -8.64 6.72
N ARG A 167 -14.99 -9.79 6.05
CA ARG A 167 -14.78 -11.09 6.70
C ARG A 167 -13.32 -11.39 7.03
N THR A 168 -12.38 -10.82 6.28
CA THR A 168 -10.95 -11.15 6.39
C THR A 168 -10.09 -10.01 6.89
N GLY A 169 -10.62 -8.79 6.98
CA GLY A 169 -9.89 -7.58 7.42
C GLY A 169 -8.87 -7.07 6.39
N ILE A 170 -9.00 -7.46 5.12
CA ILE A 170 -8.13 -6.95 4.04
C ILE A 170 -8.69 -5.64 3.50
N GLN A 171 -7.86 -4.87 2.78
CA GLN A 171 -8.32 -3.73 1.99
C GLN A 171 -8.71 -4.15 0.57
N VAL A 172 -9.65 -3.41 -0.04
CA VAL A 172 -9.97 -3.48 -1.46
C VAL A 172 -9.59 -2.15 -2.11
N ALA A 173 -8.78 -2.20 -3.16
CA ALA A 173 -8.52 -1.07 -4.03
C ALA A 173 -9.41 -1.15 -5.26
N ILE A 174 -9.88 -0.01 -5.78
CA ILE A 174 -10.75 0.02 -6.95
C ILE A 174 -10.29 1.05 -8.00
N HIS A 175 -10.28 0.58 -9.24
CA HIS A 175 -10.38 1.35 -10.46
C HIS A 175 -11.79 1.09 -11.01
N THR A 176 -12.65 2.11 -11.02
CA THR A 176 -14.08 1.96 -11.33
C THR A 176 -14.36 1.92 -12.84
N ASP A 177 -15.60 1.65 -13.22
CA ASP A 177 -16.05 1.53 -14.61
C ASP A 177 -16.05 2.89 -15.33
N THR A 178 -15.01 3.18 -16.13
CA THR A 178 -14.88 4.45 -16.85
C THR A 178 -15.99 4.64 -17.86
N LEU A 179 -16.41 3.54 -18.48
CA LEU A 179 -17.39 3.52 -19.56
C LEU A 179 -18.82 3.77 -19.04
N ASN A 180 -19.03 3.68 -17.73
CA ASN A 180 -20.36 3.63 -17.12
C ASN A 180 -21.20 2.50 -17.72
N GLU A 181 -20.58 1.36 -18.05
CA GLU A 181 -21.23 0.22 -18.71
C GLU A 181 -22.29 -0.42 -17.80
N ALA A 182 -21.96 -0.62 -16.53
CA ALA A 182 -22.84 -1.26 -15.54
C ALA A 182 -23.58 -0.26 -14.63
N GLY A 183 -23.34 1.04 -14.81
CA GLY A 183 -23.92 2.12 -14.01
C GLY A 183 -22.99 3.34 -13.94
N PHE A 184 -23.50 4.45 -13.40
CA PHE A 184 -22.71 5.65 -13.12
C PHE A 184 -22.06 5.60 -11.74
N VAL A 185 -21.29 6.62 -11.36
CA VAL A 185 -20.60 6.69 -10.05
C VAL A 185 -21.53 6.45 -8.87
N GLY A 186 -22.78 6.92 -8.96
CA GLY A 186 -23.81 6.69 -7.92
C GLY A 186 -24.17 5.21 -7.74
N ASP A 187 -24.18 4.42 -8.81
CA ASP A 187 -24.45 2.97 -8.75
C ASP A 187 -23.28 2.22 -8.12
N THR A 188 -22.04 2.62 -8.43
CA THR A 188 -20.84 2.11 -7.76
C THR A 188 -20.83 2.44 -6.27
N LEU A 189 -21.17 3.68 -5.88
CA LEU A 189 -21.29 4.07 -4.47
C LEU A 189 -22.40 3.29 -3.75
N ALA A 190 -23.54 3.07 -4.42
CA ALA A 190 -24.60 2.23 -3.89
C ALA A 190 -24.13 0.77 -3.69
N ALA A 191 -23.31 0.23 -4.59
CA ALA A 191 -22.71 -1.09 -4.45
C ALA A 191 -21.67 -1.16 -3.33
N ILE A 192 -20.91 -0.07 -3.09
CA ILE A 192 -19.99 0.04 -1.95
C ILE A 192 -20.76 0.00 -0.62
N ALA A 193 -21.96 0.59 -0.59
CA ALA A 193 -22.89 0.53 0.55
C ALA A 193 -22.27 1.03 1.87
N GLY A 194 -21.44 2.07 1.80
CA GLY A 194 -20.80 2.67 2.97
C GLY A 194 -19.64 1.88 3.57
N ARG A 195 -19.21 0.78 2.95
CA ARG A 195 -18.06 -0.03 3.39
C ARG A 195 -16.74 0.64 3.01
N GLY A 196 -15.70 0.39 3.81
CA GLY A 196 -14.36 0.92 3.57
C GLY A 196 -13.75 0.41 2.27
N ILE A 197 -13.28 1.31 1.39
CA ILE A 197 -12.62 0.95 0.14
C ILE A 197 -11.59 2.03 -0.26
N HIS A 198 -10.48 1.61 -0.87
CA HIS A 198 -9.47 2.51 -1.40
C HIS A 198 -9.76 2.83 -2.86
N ALA A 199 -10.18 4.05 -3.17
CA ALA A 199 -10.36 4.51 -4.54
C ALA A 199 -9.01 5.01 -5.09
N TYR A 200 -8.51 4.36 -6.15
CA TYR A 200 -7.30 4.78 -6.83
C TYR A 200 -7.56 5.92 -7.82
N HIS A 201 -6.49 6.68 -8.14
CA HIS A 201 -6.43 7.81 -9.09
C HIS A 201 -7.75 8.57 -9.18
N THR A 202 -8.21 9.08 -8.03
CA THR A 202 -9.59 9.58 -7.87
C THR A 202 -9.94 10.77 -8.75
N GLU A 203 -8.96 11.44 -9.34
CA GLU A 203 -9.22 12.50 -10.33
C GLU A 203 -9.84 11.92 -11.62
N GLY A 204 -9.48 10.69 -12.01
CA GLY A 204 -10.08 9.96 -13.12
C GLY A 204 -9.21 9.83 -14.37
N ALA A 205 -8.11 10.57 -14.53
CA ALA A 205 -7.21 10.41 -15.68
C ALA A 205 -6.58 9.01 -15.76
N GLY A 206 -6.26 8.40 -14.63
CA GLY A 206 -5.80 7.00 -14.54
C GLY A 206 -6.92 5.98 -14.79
N GLY A 207 -8.18 6.43 -14.80
CA GLY A 207 -9.39 5.66 -15.03
C GLY A 207 -10.40 5.77 -13.88
N GLY A 208 -11.67 5.62 -14.23
CA GLY A 208 -12.81 5.74 -13.34
C GLY A 208 -13.99 6.43 -14.02
N HIS A 209 -15.18 6.34 -13.41
CA HIS A 209 -16.44 6.86 -13.97
C HIS A 209 -16.26 8.25 -14.60
N ALA A 210 -16.44 8.33 -15.92
CA ALA A 210 -16.30 9.58 -16.64
C ALA A 210 -17.63 10.35 -16.63
N PRO A 211 -17.64 11.66 -16.32
CA PRO A 211 -16.49 12.51 -15.98
C PRO A 211 -16.30 12.75 -14.47
N ASP A 212 -17.04 12.07 -13.60
CA ASP A 212 -17.36 12.51 -12.25
C ASP A 212 -16.90 11.57 -11.12
N ILE A 213 -15.97 10.65 -11.40
CA ILE A 213 -15.37 9.76 -10.40
C ILE A 213 -14.80 10.52 -9.20
N MET A 214 -14.28 11.73 -9.40
CA MET A 214 -13.73 12.56 -8.31
C MET A 214 -14.74 12.88 -7.21
N THR A 215 -16.05 12.70 -7.44
CA THR A 215 -17.08 12.82 -6.40
C THR A 215 -16.83 11.90 -5.20
N VAL A 216 -16.18 10.74 -5.40
CA VAL A 216 -15.89 9.76 -4.33
C VAL A 216 -15.01 10.33 -3.21
N VAL A 217 -14.26 11.41 -3.43
CA VAL A 217 -13.41 12.02 -2.38
C VAL A 217 -14.24 12.66 -1.26
N SER A 218 -15.53 12.92 -1.50
CA SER A 218 -16.44 13.50 -0.51
C SER A 218 -17.09 12.46 0.42
N GLU A 219 -16.89 11.17 0.14
CA GLU A 219 -17.52 10.07 0.84
C GLU A 219 -16.67 9.61 2.04
N PRO A 220 -17.23 9.55 3.27
CA PRO A 220 -16.46 9.34 4.50
C PRO A 220 -15.85 7.94 4.64
N HIS A 221 -16.32 6.98 3.84
CA HIS A 221 -15.87 5.58 3.85
C HIS A 221 -14.87 5.29 2.72
N ILE A 222 -14.58 6.27 1.87
CA ILE A 222 -13.58 6.16 0.80
C ILE A 222 -12.24 6.62 1.35
N LEU A 223 -11.19 5.84 1.06
CA LEU A 223 -9.81 6.25 1.22
C LEU A 223 -9.29 6.67 -0.17
N PRO A 224 -9.32 7.96 -0.53
CA PRO A 224 -8.94 8.39 -1.88
C PRO A 224 -7.42 8.50 -2.01
N SER A 225 -6.88 8.09 -3.17
CA SER A 225 -5.51 8.42 -3.56
C SER A 225 -5.44 8.93 -5.00
N SER A 226 -4.46 9.78 -5.26
CA SER A 226 -4.04 10.14 -6.62
C SER A 226 -2.90 9.25 -7.08
N THR A 227 -2.65 9.23 -8.39
CA THR A 227 -1.38 8.80 -8.98
C THR A 227 -0.53 10.05 -9.30
N ASN A 228 0.77 9.86 -9.50
CA ASN A 228 1.74 10.94 -9.76
C ASN A 228 1.78 11.39 -11.23
#